data_AF-A0A836SVM7-F1
#
_entry.id   AF-A0A836SVM7-F1
#
_cell.length_a   1.000
_cell.length_b   1.000
_cell.length_c   1.000
_cell.angle_alpha   90.00
_cell.angle_beta   90.00
_cell.angle_gamma   90.00
#
_symmetry.space_group_name_H-M   'P 1'
#
loop_
_entity.id
_entity.type
_entity.pdbx_description
1 polymer ?
#
loop_
_entity_poly.entity_id
_entity_poly.type
_entity_poly.pdbx_seq_one_letter_code
_entity_poly.pdbx_strand_id
1 'polypeptide(L)'
;MERDNNKVNSINIAIDYYRQALDIDHKIDDKYAIASTLHNIGVSHATKITSLSEKIDKLQFQKDTVPDTEKLLKDSLNELIDQYKTTIDAEIDTTLSYFFKSIDIKKSIADSANLAITYLNIAALKNKPQKKFKEALQYLKLAKEIAKKFELNKLLVDIYNEMSFTYSNLNNYKKAYEYKVSYDELKDSLSAQDLNKTLAELQEKYENDKKEKEIALQRSKIKQQTTFQTALIIFILLLIILAFVVLRGYQNKRKANLLLEERNKQIELQKAEIELKNKDIMDSINYARRIQQAILPPSEIISRIFPDYFILFKPKDIVSGDFYWIEKKKERRLATVVDCTGHGVPGAFMSIIGANSLNKTINDLRFYHPGDILNQVSILVEEILHQKGKTNIRDGMDMSLIMLDTEKQIAEFSGANNPLYIIRKKGHKMIVNGKEKLPVIENETHNLFEIKGDKQPIGAVENRQSFTNHVFTIEKGDRFYLFSDGYADQFGGPKNKKLKYKPFKQILLNISLQNIEENKTFLDKYFEEWKGQNSQIDDVCVMGIAKIF
;
A
#
# COMPACT_ATOMS: atom_id res chain seq x y z
N MET A 1 46.62 -52.56 -51.67
CA MET A 1 46.62 -53.67 -50.69
C MET A 1 45.77 -53.37 -49.45
N GLU A 2 45.78 -52.15 -48.89
CA GLU A 2 44.98 -51.81 -47.69
C GLU A 2 43.44 -51.87 -47.87
N ARG A 3 42.88 -51.39 -48.99
CA ARG A 3 41.43 -51.47 -49.24
C ARG A 3 40.89 -52.91 -49.32
N ASP A 4 41.70 -53.85 -49.81
CA ASP A 4 41.29 -55.24 -49.98
C ASP A 4 41.36 -56.03 -48.65
N ASN A 5 42.34 -55.72 -47.78
CA ASN A 5 42.42 -56.30 -46.43
C ASN A 5 41.26 -55.84 -45.53
N ASN A 6 40.77 -54.60 -45.69
CA ASN A 6 39.61 -54.11 -44.96
C ASN A 6 38.31 -54.85 -45.33
N LYS A 7 38.16 -55.27 -46.60
CA LYS A 7 36.98 -56.00 -47.07
C LYS A 7 36.92 -57.40 -46.47
N VAL A 8 38.02 -58.17 -46.50
CA VAL A 8 38.07 -59.50 -45.87
C VAL A 8 37.85 -59.42 -44.36
N ASN A 9 38.38 -58.39 -43.70
CA ASN A 9 38.17 -58.19 -42.27
C ASN A 9 36.71 -57.91 -41.92
N SER A 10 36.03 -57.04 -42.68
CA SER A 10 34.59 -56.79 -42.50
C SER A 10 33.71 -58.03 -42.71
N ILE A 11 34.11 -58.94 -43.61
CA ILE A 11 33.40 -60.20 -43.85
C ILE A 11 33.55 -61.15 -42.66
N ASN A 12 34.74 -61.25 -42.07
CA ASN A 12 34.95 -62.09 -40.88
C ASN A 12 34.12 -61.58 -39.69
N ILE A 13 34.04 -60.25 -39.50
CA ILE A 13 33.19 -59.65 -38.45
C ILE A 13 31.72 -60.00 -38.67
N ALA A 14 31.23 -59.91 -39.92
CA ALA A 14 29.86 -60.30 -40.24
C ALA A 14 29.58 -61.79 -39.94
N ILE A 15 30.54 -62.68 -40.26
CA ILE A 15 30.44 -64.11 -39.94
C ILE A 15 30.33 -64.33 -38.43
N ASP A 16 31.12 -63.62 -37.61
CA ASP A 16 31.07 -63.74 -36.16
C ASP A 16 29.72 -63.30 -35.58
N TYR A 17 29.15 -62.21 -36.09
CA TYR A 17 27.80 -61.79 -35.70
C TYR A 17 26.73 -62.80 -36.14
N TYR A 18 26.82 -63.36 -37.34
CA TYR A 18 25.88 -64.38 -37.76
C TYR A 18 26.03 -65.68 -36.95
N ARG A 19 27.22 -66.05 -36.48
CA ARG A 19 27.40 -67.20 -35.56
C ARG A 19 26.73 -66.95 -34.21
N GLN A 20 26.86 -65.75 -33.66
CA GLN A 20 26.16 -65.38 -32.42
C GLN A 20 24.64 -65.39 -32.62
N ALA A 21 24.15 -64.87 -33.75
CA ALA A 21 22.74 -64.94 -34.10
C ALA A 21 22.27 -66.39 -34.23
N LEU A 22 23.06 -67.27 -34.85
CA LEU A 22 22.73 -68.68 -35.01
C LEU A 22 22.58 -69.40 -33.66
N ASP A 23 23.44 -69.09 -32.68
CA ASP A 23 23.33 -69.64 -31.32
C ASP A 23 22.03 -69.20 -30.62
N ILE A 24 21.59 -67.96 -30.88
CA ILE A 24 20.32 -67.44 -30.36
C ILE A 24 19.14 -68.11 -31.07
N ASP A 25 19.18 -68.18 -32.41
CA ASP A 25 18.15 -68.79 -33.23
C ASP A 25 17.92 -70.27 -32.85
N HIS A 26 19.00 -71.00 -32.53
CA HIS A 26 18.93 -72.35 -31.99
C HIS A 26 18.29 -72.43 -30.60
N LYS A 27 18.54 -71.47 -29.70
CA LYS A 27 17.93 -71.44 -28.36
C LYS A 27 16.42 -71.20 -28.40
N ILE A 28 15.93 -70.49 -29.41
CA ILE A 28 14.51 -70.17 -29.58
C ILE A 28 13.78 -71.14 -30.53
N ASP A 29 14.49 -72.13 -31.09
CA ASP A 29 13.99 -73.13 -32.05
C ASP A 29 13.30 -72.53 -33.30
N ASP A 30 13.73 -71.33 -33.72
CA ASP A 30 13.19 -70.68 -34.92
C ASP A 30 13.87 -71.26 -36.17
N LYS A 31 13.25 -72.29 -36.74
CA LYS A 31 13.75 -72.97 -37.94
C LYS A 31 13.92 -72.04 -39.15
N TYR A 32 13.10 -70.99 -39.27
CA TYR A 32 13.25 -70.03 -40.37
C TYR A 32 14.49 -69.16 -40.16
N ALA A 33 14.66 -68.61 -38.96
CA ALA A 33 15.83 -67.81 -38.59
C ALA A 33 17.12 -68.63 -38.68
N ILE A 34 17.16 -69.84 -38.11
CA ILE A 34 18.30 -70.77 -38.21
C ILE A 34 18.68 -70.97 -39.69
N ALA A 35 17.71 -71.28 -40.55
CA ALA A 35 17.99 -71.53 -41.96
C ALA A 35 18.48 -70.28 -42.72
N SER A 36 17.93 -69.11 -42.40
CA SER A 36 18.35 -67.83 -42.96
C SER A 36 19.76 -67.44 -42.51
N THR A 37 20.05 -67.57 -41.22
CA THR A 37 21.36 -67.28 -40.63
C THR A 37 22.44 -68.22 -41.18
N LEU A 38 22.17 -69.52 -41.28
CA LEU A 38 23.07 -70.47 -41.96
C LEU A 38 23.34 -70.09 -43.42
N HIS A 39 22.32 -69.64 -44.15
CA HIS A 39 22.48 -69.15 -45.52
C HIS A 39 23.36 -67.90 -45.57
N ASN A 40 23.14 -66.94 -44.69
CA ASN A 40 23.91 -65.69 -44.65
C ASN A 40 25.38 -65.90 -44.26
N ILE A 41 25.65 -66.87 -43.37
CA ILE A 41 27.02 -67.33 -43.11
C ILE A 41 27.64 -67.88 -44.41
N GLY A 42 26.93 -68.76 -45.12
CA GLY A 42 27.37 -69.28 -46.42
C GLY A 42 27.63 -68.18 -47.46
N VAL A 43 26.75 -67.18 -47.59
CA VAL A 43 26.93 -66.04 -48.51
C VAL A 43 28.16 -65.21 -48.12
N SER A 44 28.41 -65.02 -46.83
CA SER A 44 29.57 -64.29 -46.35
C SER A 44 30.88 -65.01 -46.72
N HIS A 45 30.94 -66.33 -46.53
CA HIS A 45 32.05 -67.15 -47.00
C HIS A 45 32.18 -67.14 -48.54
N ALA A 46 31.08 -67.21 -49.29
CA ALA A 46 31.09 -67.09 -50.76
C ALA A 46 31.64 -65.73 -51.25
N THR A 47 31.33 -64.66 -50.53
CA THR A 47 31.84 -63.31 -50.81
C THR A 47 33.35 -63.24 -50.55
N LYS A 48 33.82 -63.90 -49.48
CA LYS A 48 35.25 -64.05 -49.18
C LYS A 48 35.97 -64.79 -50.31
N ILE A 49 35.40 -65.90 -50.79
CA ILE A 49 35.94 -66.68 -51.92
C ILE A 49 36.04 -65.82 -53.19
N THR A 50 35.02 -65.03 -53.49
CA THR A 50 35.03 -64.11 -54.65
C THR A 50 36.15 -63.09 -54.53
N SER A 51 36.29 -62.46 -53.36
CA SER A 51 37.37 -61.50 -53.11
C SER A 51 38.77 -62.12 -53.19
N LEU A 52 38.94 -63.37 -52.77
CA LEU A 52 40.21 -64.11 -52.90
C LEU A 52 40.47 -64.50 -54.36
N SER A 53 39.43 -64.87 -55.12
CA SER A 53 39.53 -65.21 -56.54
C SER A 53 40.00 -64.00 -57.36
N GLU A 54 39.44 -62.81 -57.13
CA GLU A 54 39.91 -61.56 -57.75
C GLU A 54 41.38 -61.26 -57.45
N LYS A 55 41.86 -61.66 -56.26
CA LYS A 55 43.26 -61.51 -55.87
C LYS A 55 44.16 -62.50 -56.61
N ILE A 56 43.73 -63.74 -56.78
CA ILE A 56 44.43 -64.72 -57.63
C ILE A 56 44.54 -64.21 -59.06
N ASP A 57 43.47 -63.69 -59.65
CA ASP A 57 43.49 -63.18 -61.03
C ASP A 57 44.51 -62.06 -61.21
N LYS A 58 44.62 -61.14 -60.24
CA LYS A 58 45.65 -60.09 -60.22
C LYS A 58 47.07 -60.64 -60.11
N LEU A 59 47.28 -61.65 -59.24
CA LEU A 59 48.59 -62.29 -59.05
C LEU A 59 49.00 -63.12 -60.27
N GLN A 60 48.05 -63.80 -60.91
CA GLN A 60 48.25 -64.56 -62.14
C GLN A 60 48.68 -63.63 -63.27
N PHE A 61 47.98 -62.50 -63.44
CA PHE A 61 48.37 -61.47 -64.40
C PHE A 61 49.78 -60.94 -64.12
N GLN A 62 50.10 -60.64 -62.85
CA GLN A 62 51.44 -60.19 -62.47
C GLN A 62 52.51 -61.22 -62.83
N LYS A 63 52.29 -62.51 -62.52
CA LYS A 63 53.18 -63.61 -62.88
C LYS A 63 53.40 -63.71 -64.41
N ASP A 64 52.33 -63.60 -65.19
CA ASP A 64 52.40 -63.71 -66.66
C ASP A 64 53.21 -62.56 -67.29
N THR A 65 53.36 -61.42 -66.60
CA THR A 65 54.17 -60.27 -67.04
C THR A 65 55.65 -60.32 -66.62
N VAL A 66 56.06 -61.23 -65.73
CA VAL A 66 57.46 -61.34 -65.25
C VAL A 66 58.32 -62.10 -66.29
N PRO A 67 59.55 -61.65 -66.62
CA PRO A 67 60.45 -62.37 -67.55
C PRO A 67 60.88 -63.74 -67.03
N ASP A 68 61.08 -64.73 -67.92
CA ASP A 68 61.45 -66.10 -67.55
C ASP A 68 62.83 -66.22 -66.86
N THR A 69 63.70 -65.21 -67.00
CA THR A 69 64.99 -65.12 -66.31
C THR A 69 64.85 -64.91 -64.80
N GLU A 70 63.72 -64.40 -64.32
CA GLU A 70 63.44 -64.16 -62.89
C GLU A 70 62.66 -65.34 -62.27
N LYS A 71 63.24 -66.54 -62.38
CA LYS A 71 62.61 -67.78 -61.94
C LYS A 71 62.15 -67.76 -60.47
N LEU A 72 63.00 -67.25 -59.56
CA LEU A 72 62.70 -67.15 -58.13
C LEU A 72 61.43 -66.32 -57.84
N LEU A 73 61.22 -65.21 -58.56
CA LEU A 73 60.04 -64.37 -58.37
C LEU A 73 58.77 -65.07 -58.88
N LYS A 74 58.86 -65.77 -60.02
CA LYS A 74 57.74 -66.59 -60.52
C LYS A 74 57.40 -67.73 -59.57
N ASP A 75 58.39 -68.38 -58.97
CA ASP A 75 58.19 -69.45 -58.00
C ASP A 75 57.53 -68.93 -56.72
N SER A 76 57.95 -67.78 -56.19
CA SER A 76 57.27 -67.14 -55.04
C SER A 76 55.83 -66.70 -55.36
N LEU A 77 55.56 -66.20 -56.56
CA LEU A 77 54.19 -65.87 -56.98
C LEU A 77 53.33 -67.12 -57.14
N ASN A 78 53.90 -68.24 -57.60
CA ASN A 78 53.22 -69.53 -57.64
C ASN A 78 52.86 -70.04 -56.25
N GLU A 79 53.81 -70.01 -55.31
CA GLU A 79 53.55 -70.41 -53.93
C GLU A 79 52.40 -69.58 -53.31
N LEU A 80 52.37 -68.27 -53.56
CA LEU A 80 51.31 -67.40 -53.07
C LEU A 80 49.96 -67.68 -53.73
N ILE A 81 49.94 -67.93 -55.04
CA ILE A 81 48.73 -68.31 -55.77
C ILE A 81 48.20 -69.65 -55.24
N ASP A 82 49.06 -70.64 -55.06
CA ASP A 82 48.66 -71.96 -54.57
C ASP A 82 48.20 -71.89 -53.10
N GLN A 83 48.83 -71.07 -52.26
CA GLN A 83 48.33 -70.78 -50.91
C GLN A 83 46.90 -70.20 -50.93
N TYR A 84 46.61 -69.26 -51.82
CA TYR A 84 45.26 -68.71 -51.96
C TYR A 84 44.26 -69.74 -52.52
N LYS A 85 44.67 -70.61 -53.45
CA LYS A 85 43.81 -71.70 -53.94
C LYS A 85 43.47 -72.68 -52.84
N THR A 86 44.45 -73.14 -52.05
CA THR A 86 44.19 -74.04 -50.92
C THR A 86 43.24 -73.41 -49.89
N THR A 87 43.38 -72.10 -49.66
CA THR A 87 42.47 -71.34 -48.78
C THR A 87 41.05 -71.29 -49.37
N ILE A 88 40.92 -71.03 -50.67
CA ILE A 88 39.63 -71.02 -51.36
C ILE A 88 38.97 -72.39 -51.31
N ASP A 89 39.69 -73.48 -51.54
CA ASP A 89 39.13 -74.83 -51.49
C ASP A 89 38.54 -75.15 -50.11
N ALA A 90 39.25 -74.83 -49.03
CA ALA A 90 38.76 -75.00 -47.66
C ALA A 90 37.53 -74.12 -47.36
N GLU A 91 37.52 -72.89 -47.86
CA GLU A 91 36.39 -71.96 -47.72
C GLU A 91 35.17 -72.42 -48.53
N ILE A 92 35.37 -73.04 -49.70
CA ILE A 92 34.30 -73.60 -50.52
C ILE A 92 33.62 -74.76 -49.79
N ASP A 93 34.40 -75.69 -49.22
CA ASP A 93 33.85 -76.82 -48.47
C ASP A 93 33.03 -76.34 -47.27
N THR A 94 33.54 -75.32 -46.57
CA THR A 94 32.83 -74.66 -45.46
C THR A 94 31.52 -74.01 -45.95
N THR A 95 31.57 -73.26 -47.05
CA THR A 95 30.41 -72.57 -47.65
C THR A 95 29.32 -73.57 -48.04
N LEU A 96 29.70 -74.65 -48.73
CA LEU A 96 28.77 -75.69 -49.18
C LEU A 96 28.13 -76.38 -47.98
N SER A 97 28.90 -76.67 -46.92
CA SER A 97 28.35 -77.25 -45.68
C SER A 97 27.23 -76.38 -45.08
N TYR A 98 27.44 -75.06 -44.98
CA TYR A 98 26.41 -74.14 -44.48
C TYR A 98 25.20 -74.05 -45.41
N PHE A 99 25.41 -73.99 -46.73
CA PHE A 99 24.28 -73.99 -47.67
C PHE A 99 23.48 -75.28 -47.66
N PHE A 100 24.10 -76.45 -47.54
CA PHE A 100 23.38 -77.72 -47.44
C PHE A 100 22.58 -77.82 -46.14
N LYS A 101 23.15 -77.42 -45.01
CA LYS A 101 22.40 -77.33 -43.74
C LYS A 101 21.19 -76.40 -43.86
N SER A 102 21.35 -75.25 -44.52
CA SER A 102 20.25 -74.31 -44.79
C SER A 102 19.17 -74.92 -45.68
N ILE A 103 19.56 -75.67 -46.72
CA ILE A 103 18.62 -76.35 -47.64
C ILE A 103 17.77 -77.37 -46.91
N ASP A 104 18.36 -78.20 -46.06
CA ASP A 104 17.63 -79.26 -45.36
C ASP A 104 16.54 -78.69 -44.46
N ILE A 105 16.83 -77.59 -43.77
CA ILE A 105 15.85 -76.88 -42.95
C ILE A 105 14.80 -76.20 -43.84
N LYS A 106 15.20 -75.46 -44.89
CA LYS A 106 14.27 -74.77 -45.82
C LYS A 106 13.28 -75.72 -46.49
N LYS A 107 13.72 -76.94 -46.83
CA LYS A 107 12.83 -78.00 -47.31
C LYS A 107 11.81 -78.42 -46.26
N SER A 108 12.23 -78.60 -45.00
CA SER A 108 11.35 -79.02 -43.91
C SER A 108 10.27 -77.98 -43.55
N ILE A 109 10.57 -76.69 -43.75
CA ILE A 109 9.64 -75.58 -43.47
C ILE A 109 8.92 -75.05 -44.73
N ALA A 110 9.08 -75.72 -45.87
CA ALA A 110 8.50 -75.33 -47.16
C ALA A 110 8.85 -73.90 -47.64
N ASP A 111 9.99 -73.34 -47.21
CA ASP A 111 10.48 -72.02 -47.62
C ASP A 111 11.11 -72.07 -49.02
N SER A 112 10.23 -72.09 -50.01
CA SER A 112 10.59 -72.31 -51.41
C SER A 112 11.38 -71.13 -51.99
N ALA A 113 11.01 -69.89 -51.66
CA ALA A 113 11.67 -68.71 -52.21
C ALA A 113 13.15 -68.63 -51.79
N ASN A 114 13.45 -68.79 -50.50
CA ASN A 114 14.85 -68.76 -50.03
C ASN A 114 15.60 -70.05 -50.37
N LEU A 115 14.91 -71.15 -50.61
CA LEU A 115 15.50 -72.37 -51.14
C LEU A 115 16.05 -72.13 -52.55
N ALA A 116 15.29 -71.46 -53.42
CA ALA A 116 15.74 -71.09 -54.77
C ALA A 116 16.98 -70.18 -54.76
N ILE A 117 17.02 -69.19 -53.85
CA ILE A 117 18.20 -68.32 -53.66
C ILE A 117 19.43 -69.15 -53.23
N THR A 118 19.23 -70.12 -52.33
CA THR A 118 20.32 -70.99 -51.88
C THR A 118 20.86 -71.86 -53.00
N TYR A 119 19.99 -72.40 -53.86
CA TYR A 119 20.42 -73.13 -55.06
C TYR A 119 21.16 -72.25 -56.06
N LEU A 120 20.72 -71.00 -56.27
CA LEU A 120 21.43 -70.04 -57.13
C LEU A 120 22.83 -69.75 -56.59
N ASN A 121 22.97 -69.52 -55.29
CA ASN A 121 24.26 -69.23 -54.67
C ASN A 121 25.22 -70.43 -54.74
N ILE A 122 24.73 -71.66 -54.54
CA ILE A 122 25.51 -72.88 -54.78
C ILE A 122 25.94 -72.97 -56.25
N ALA A 123 25.02 -72.71 -57.18
CA ALA A 123 25.33 -72.74 -58.59
C ALA A 123 26.42 -71.74 -58.98
N ALA A 124 26.35 -70.50 -58.47
CA ALA A 124 27.37 -69.48 -58.69
C ALA A 124 28.74 -69.93 -58.17
N LEU A 125 28.79 -70.58 -57.00
CA LEU A 125 30.01 -71.15 -56.43
C LEU A 125 30.56 -72.32 -57.26
N LYS A 126 29.67 -73.16 -57.81
CA LYS A 126 30.05 -74.26 -58.71
C LYS A 126 30.54 -73.75 -60.07
N ASN A 127 29.95 -72.65 -60.55
CA ASN A 127 30.26 -72.02 -61.84
C ASN A 127 31.64 -71.36 -61.85
N LYS A 128 31.88 -70.39 -60.95
CA LYS A 128 33.01 -69.45 -61.08
C LYS A 128 34.30 -70.02 -60.47
N PRO A 129 34.38 -70.28 -59.14
CA PRO A 129 35.63 -70.74 -58.54
C PRO A 129 35.91 -72.22 -58.82
N GLN A 130 34.91 -73.11 -58.82
CA GLN A 130 35.15 -74.55 -59.07
C GLN A 130 35.17 -74.96 -60.55
N LYS A 131 34.64 -74.12 -61.45
CA LYS A 131 34.47 -74.43 -62.90
C LYS A 131 33.75 -75.77 -63.16
N LYS A 132 32.91 -76.21 -62.21
CA LYS A 132 32.10 -77.45 -62.26
C LYS A 132 30.75 -77.15 -62.90
N PHE A 133 30.78 -76.73 -64.17
CA PHE A 133 29.60 -76.22 -64.88
C PHE A 133 28.43 -77.22 -65.00
N LYS A 134 28.72 -78.53 -65.11
CA LYS A 134 27.67 -79.57 -65.13
C LYS A 134 26.90 -79.67 -63.81
N GLU A 135 27.60 -79.54 -62.67
CA GLU A 135 26.97 -79.53 -61.33
C GLU A 135 26.21 -78.23 -61.10
N ALA A 136 26.80 -77.08 -61.47
CA ALA A 136 26.14 -75.78 -61.35
C ALA A 136 24.78 -75.75 -62.07
N LEU A 137 24.74 -76.35 -63.26
CA LEU A 137 23.51 -76.42 -64.06
C LEU A 137 22.39 -77.22 -63.37
N GLN A 138 22.71 -78.23 -62.55
CA GLN A 138 21.70 -78.99 -61.81
C GLN A 138 21.01 -78.09 -60.79
N TYR A 139 21.79 -77.32 -60.02
CA TYR A 139 21.25 -76.38 -59.04
C TYR A 139 20.50 -75.21 -59.68
N LEU A 140 20.97 -74.68 -60.83
CA LEU A 140 20.25 -73.63 -61.56
C LEU A 140 18.88 -74.09 -62.07
N LYS A 141 18.76 -75.35 -62.49
CA LYS A 141 17.46 -75.91 -62.89
C LYS A 141 16.49 -75.95 -61.72
N LEU A 142 16.95 -76.38 -60.53
CA LEU A 142 16.13 -76.39 -59.32
C LEU A 142 15.72 -74.97 -58.92
N ALA A 143 16.66 -74.01 -58.93
CA ALA A 143 16.38 -72.61 -58.64
C ALA A 143 15.34 -72.02 -59.62
N LYS A 144 15.51 -72.28 -60.92
CA LYS A 144 14.61 -71.79 -61.99
C LYS A 144 13.19 -72.33 -61.83
N GLU A 145 13.04 -73.62 -61.53
CA GLU A 145 11.73 -74.26 -61.38
C GLU A 145 10.93 -73.59 -60.25
N ILE A 146 11.57 -73.39 -59.10
CA ILE A 146 10.96 -72.72 -57.96
C ILE A 146 10.67 -71.25 -58.29
N ALA A 147 11.65 -70.53 -58.83
CA ALA A 147 11.48 -69.11 -59.14
C ALA A 147 10.38 -68.86 -60.19
N LYS A 148 10.18 -69.78 -61.15
CA LYS A 148 9.04 -69.74 -62.08
C LYS A 148 7.71 -70.04 -61.38
N LYS A 149 7.66 -71.08 -60.55
CA LYS A 149 6.43 -71.51 -59.86
C LYS A 149 5.86 -70.41 -58.95
N PHE A 150 6.74 -69.65 -58.29
CA PHE A 150 6.36 -68.59 -57.36
C PHE A 150 6.45 -67.19 -57.98
N GLU A 151 6.59 -67.09 -59.30
CA GLU A 151 6.65 -65.82 -60.04
C GLU A 151 7.69 -64.83 -59.49
N LEU A 152 8.84 -65.36 -59.04
CA LEU A 152 9.94 -64.59 -58.46
C LEU A 152 10.79 -63.96 -59.56
N ASN A 153 10.21 -63.00 -60.29
CA ASN A 153 10.81 -62.40 -61.49
C ASN A 153 12.18 -61.77 -61.24
N LYS A 154 12.39 -61.11 -60.09
CA LYS A 154 13.71 -60.56 -59.72
C LYS A 154 14.78 -61.67 -59.61
N LEU A 155 14.42 -62.80 -59.00
CA LEU A 155 15.34 -63.94 -58.86
C LEU A 155 15.56 -64.67 -60.20
N LEU A 156 14.53 -64.73 -61.06
CA LEU A 156 14.65 -65.30 -62.41
C LEU A 156 15.66 -64.56 -63.28
N VAL A 157 15.77 -63.23 -63.14
CA VAL A 157 16.81 -62.43 -63.80
C VAL A 157 18.19 -62.98 -63.44
N ASP A 158 18.52 -63.09 -62.15
CA ASP A 158 19.83 -63.59 -61.72
C ASP A 158 20.08 -65.04 -62.16
N ILE A 159 19.06 -65.90 -62.09
CA ILE A 159 19.13 -67.29 -62.55
C ILE A 159 19.40 -67.37 -64.05
N TYR A 160 18.72 -66.59 -64.87
CA TYR A 160 18.93 -66.59 -66.33
C TYR A 160 20.32 -66.08 -66.70
N ASN A 161 20.83 -65.09 -65.99
CA ASN A 161 22.20 -64.62 -66.17
C ASN A 161 23.23 -65.72 -65.86
N GLU A 162 23.08 -66.39 -64.71
CA GLU A 162 23.98 -67.49 -64.33
C GLU A 162 23.84 -68.71 -65.26
N MET A 163 22.63 -69.03 -65.74
CA MET A 163 22.42 -70.10 -66.74
C MET A 163 23.06 -69.77 -68.09
N SER A 164 22.94 -68.52 -68.56
CA SER A 164 23.63 -68.05 -69.76
C SER A 164 25.14 -68.26 -69.64
N PHE A 165 25.72 -67.82 -68.51
CA PHE A 165 27.13 -68.03 -68.21
C PHE A 165 27.53 -69.51 -68.17
N THR A 166 26.77 -70.36 -67.48
CA THR A 166 27.04 -71.81 -67.40
C THR A 166 27.01 -72.49 -68.76
N TYR A 167 25.99 -72.23 -69.58
CA TYR A 167 25.85 -72.86 -70.90
C TYR A 167 26.93 -72.41 -71.88
N SER A 168 27.38 -71.15 -71.80
CA SER A 168 28.50 -70.64 -72.58
C SER A 168 29.78 -71.44 -72.29
N ASN A 169 30.07 -71.70 -71.02
CA ASN A 169 31.25 -72.47 -70.60
C ASN A 169 31.14 -73.98 -70.87
N LEU A 170 29.93 -74.50 -71.12
CA LEU A 170 29.69 -75.87 -71.60
C LEU A 170 29.74 -75.98 -73.13
N ASN A 171 30.16 -74.91 -73.84
CA ASN A 171 30.14 -74.80 -75.30
C ASN A 171 28.74 -74.96 -75.94
N ASN A 172 27.66 -74.77 -75.17
CA ASN A 172 26.30 -74.77 -75.68
C ASN A 172 25.82 -73.32 -75.88
N TYR A 173 26.40 -72.67 -76.89
CA TYR A 173 26.14 -71.26 -77.19
C TYR A 173 24.67 -70.96 -77.52
N LYS A 174 23.95 -71.92 -78.12
CA LYS A 174 22.52 -71.78 -78.41
C LYS A 174 21.72 -71.56 -77.13
N LYS A 175 21.88 -72.43 -76.13
CA LYS A 175 21.19 -72.27 -74.84
C LYS A 175 21.68 -71.05 -74.08
N ALA A 176 22.96 -70.72 -74.15
CA ALA A 176 23.50 -69.52 -73.53
C ALA A 176 22.77 -68.26 -74.02
N TYR A 177 22.61 -68.13 -75.35
CA TYR A 177 21.90 -67.03 -75.97
C TYR A 177 20.41 -67.00 -75.62
N GLU A 178 19.73 -68.15 -75.64
CA GLU A 178 18.31 -68.24 -75.22
C GLU A 178 18.11 -67.68 -73.80
N TYR A 179 18.99 -68.04 -72.86
CA TYR A 179 18.92 -67.55 -71.49
C TYR A 179 19.34 -66.08 -71.35
N LYS A 180 20.26 -65.61 -72.20
CA LYS A 180 20.62 -64.19 -72.27
C LYS A 180 19.46 -63.32 -72.73
N VAL A 181 18.74 -63.73 -73.78
CA VAL A 181 17.52 -63.05 -74.25
C VAL A 181 16.46 -63.02 -73.15
N SER A 182 16.22 -64.17 -72.48
CA SER A 182 15.28 -64.25 -71.37
C SER A 182 15.64 -63.34 -70.19
N TYR A 183 16.94 -63.11 -69.95
CA TYR A 183 17.42 -62.16 -68.94
C TYR A 183 17.12 -60.70 -69.34
N ASP A 184 17.45 -60.33 -70.58
CA ASP A 184 17.30 -58.94 -71.06
C ASP A 184 15.81 -58.54 -71.08
N GLU A 185 14.93 -59.40 -71.61
CA GLU A 185 13.48 -59.15 -71.66
C GLU A 185 12.87 -58.94 -70.26
N LEU A 186 13.22 -59.78 -69.30
CA LEU A 186 12.67 -59.72 -67.95
C LEU A 186 13.19 -58.50 -67.17
N LYS A 187 14.45 -58.13 -67.38
CA LYS A 187 15.08 -56.95 -66.77
C LYS A 187 14.45 -55.64 -67.26
N ASP A 188 14.18 -55.55 -68.56
CA ASP A 188 13.55 -54.37 -69.14
C ASP A 188 12.10 -54.20 -68.63
N SER A 189 11.35 -55.31 -68.53
CA SER A 189 9.99 -55.30 -67.99
C SER A 189 9.95 -54.83 -66.53
N LEU A 190 10.88 -55.27 -65.67
CA LEU A 190 10.93 -54.85 -64.26
C LEU A 190 11.27 -53.36 -64.12
N SER A 191 12.13 -52.83 -64.98
CA SER A 191 12.54 -51.42 -64.97
C SER A 191 11.36 -50.49 -65.31
N ALA A 192 10.49 -50.89 -66.23
CA ALA A 192 9.27 -50.13 -66.56
C ALA A 192 8.25 -50.09 -65.41
N GLN A 193 8.13 -51.17 -64.65
CA GLN A 193 7.22 -51.25 -63.50
C GLN A 193 7.64 -50.32 -62.36
N ASP A 194 8.94 -50.29 -62.02
CA ASP A 194 9.46 -49.42 -60.96
C ASP A 194 9.27 -47.93 -61.29
N LEU A 195 9.49 -47.53 -62.54
CA LEU A 195 9.25 -46.16 -63.00
C LEU A 195 7.78 -45.73 -62.80
N ASN A 196 6.84 -46.58 -63.19
CA ASN A 196 5.40 -46.30 -63.03
C ASN A 196 5.01 -46.14 -61.56
N LYS A 197 5.59 -46.96 -60.67
CA LYS A 197 5.35 -46.86 -59.23
C LYS A 197 5.88 -45.53 -58.68
N THR A 198 7.10 -45.15 -59.03
CA THR A 198 7.69 -43.86 -58.60
C THR A 198 6.86 -42.66 -59.08
N LEU A 199 6.33 -42.71 -60.30
CA LEU A 199 5.46 -41.65 -60.81
C LEU A 199 4.14 -41.53 -60.02
N ALA A 200 3.51 -42.65 -59.68
CA ALA A 200 2.29 -42.65 -58.88
C ALA A 200 2.52 -42.07 -57.47
N GLU A 201 3.61 -42.46 -56.80
CA GLU A 201 3.99 -41.93 -55.48
C GLU A 201 4.26 -40.42 -55.53
N LEU A 202 4.90 -39.93 -56.60
CA LEU A 202 5.17 -38.51 -56.79
C LEU A 202 3.88 -37.70 -57.01
N GLN A 203 2.95 -38.24 -57.79
CA GLN A 203 1.63 -37.62 -58.02
C GLN A 203 0.82 -37.53 -56.73
N GLU A 204 0.76 -38.63 -55.97
CA GLU A 204 0.06 -38.66 -54.68
C GLU A 204 0.65 -37.65 -53.70
N LYS A 205 1.98 -37.58 -53.61
CA LYS A 205 2.67 -36.62 -52.75
C LYS A 205 2.34 -35.18 -53.14
N TYR A 206 2.34 -34.86 -54.44
CA TYR A 206 1.99 -33.53 -54.93
C TYR A 206 0.55 -33.14 -54.58
N GLU A 207 -0.42 -34.06 -54.74
CA GLU A 207 -1.80 -33.81 -54.36
C GLU A 207 -1.97 -33.61 -52.85
N ASN A 208 -1.25 -34.38 -52.03
CA ASN A 208 -1.25 -34.23 -50.58
C ASN A 208 -0.66 -32.87 -50.17
N ASP A 209 0.48 -32.46 -50.72
CA ASP A 209 1.08 -31.16 -50.45
C ASP A 209 0.12 -30.00 -50.79
N LYS A 210 -0.67 -30.13 -51.86
CA LYS A 210 -1.69 -29.14 -52.24
C LYS A 210 -2.81 -29.07 -51.22
N LYS A 211 -3.34 -30.22 -50.77
CA LYS A 211 -4.39 -30.30 -49.74
C LYS A 211 -3.90 -29.76 -48.39
N GLU A 212 -2.67 -30.08 -47.98
CA GLU A 212 -2.09 -29.57 -46.74
C GLU A 212 -1.99 -28.04 -46.74
N LYS A 213 -1.58 -27.43 -47.85
CA LYS A 213 -1.55 -25.96 -47.99
C LYS A 213 -2.94 -25.35 -47.85
N GLU A 214 -3.96 -25.97 -48.43
CA GLU A 214 -5.34 -25.49 -48.32
C GLU A 214 -5.88 -25.60 -46.88
N ILE A 215 -5.63 -26.73 -46.20
CA ILE A 215 -6.00 -26.94 -44.80
C ILE A 215 -5.28 -25.91 -43.90
N ALA A 216 -4.00 -25.65 -44.13
CA ALA A 216 -3.25 -24.66 -43.38
C ALA A 216 -3.86 -23.25 -43.54
N LEU A 217 -4.25 -22.89 -44.76
CA LEU A 217 -4.93 -21.62 -45.04
C LEU A 217 -6.30 -21.53 -44.33
N GLN A 218 -7.11 -22.59 -44.41
CA GLN A 218 -8.40 -22.63 -43.72
C GLN A 218 -8.25 -22.55 -42.20
N ARG A 219 -7.30 -23.30 -41.62
CA ARG A 219 -6.97 -23.23 -40.18
C ARG A 219 -6.55 -21.83 -39.77
N SER A 220 -5.76 -21.14 -40.60
CA SER A 220 -5.36 -19.75 -40.36
C SER A 220 -6.57 -18.81 -40.32
N LYS A 221 -7.48 -18.94 -41.29
CA LYS A 221 -8.74 -18.16 -41.33
C LYS A 221 -9.64 -18.43 -40.13
N ILE A 222 -9.83 -19.70 -39.77
CA ILE A 222 -10.62 -20.10 -38.59
C ILE A 222 -9.98 -19.52 -37.32
N LYS A 223 -8.66 -19.64 -37.16
CA LYS A 223 -7.94 -19.07 -36.00
C LYS A 223 -8.11 -17.55 -35.91
N GLN A 224 -8.06 -16.84 -37.04
CA GLN A 224 -8.31 -15.41 -37.08
C GLN A 224 -9.75 -15.07 -36.66
N GLN A 225 -10.73 -15.81 -37.16
CA GLN A 225 -12.14 -15.64 -36.77
C GLN A 225 -12.38 -15.95 -35.29
N THR A 226 -11.84 -17.04 -34.75
CA THR A 226 -12.02 -17.40 -33.34
C THR A 226 -11.32 -16.39 -32.42
N THR A 227 -10.14 -15.89 -32.79
CA THR A 227 -9.44 -14.83 -32.04
C THR A 227 -10.28 -13.55 -31.99
N PHE A 228 -10.86 -13.15 -33.14
CA PHE A 228 -11.73 -11.98 -33.22
C PHE A 228 -13.02 -12.16 -32.40
N GLN A 229 -13.71 -13.30 -32.53
CA GLN A 229 -14.91 -13.62 -31.74
C GLN A 229 -14.63 -13.63 -30.24
N THR A 230 -13.49 -14.21 -29.82
CA THR A 230 -13.09 -14.26 -28.41
C THR A 230 -12.83 -12.86 -27.87
N ALA A 231 -12.11 -12.02 -28.63
CA ALA A 231 -11.88 -10.63 -28.27
C ALA A 231 -13.19 -9.84 -28.15
N LEU A 232 -14.15 -10.06 -29.05
CA LEU A 232 -15.46 -9.41 -29.03
C LEU A 232 -16.27 -9.80 -27.78
N ILE A 233 -16.27 -11.09 -27.42
CA ILE A 233 -16.96 -11.58 -26.22
C ILE A 233 -16.35 -10.95 -24.96
N ILE A 234 -15.01 -10.93 -24.84
CA ILE A 234 -14.31 -10.29 -23.72
C ILE A 234 -14.68 -8.81 -23.64
N PHE A 235 -14.71 -8.11 -24.77
CA PHE A 235 -15.08 -6.70 -24.84
C PHE A 235 -16.52 -6.44 -24.37
N ILE A 236 -17.49 -7.23 -24.82
CA ILE A 236 -18.89 -7.13 -24.36
C ILE A 236 -18.99 -7.41 -22.86
N LEU A 237 -18.24 -8.40 -22.35
CA LEU A 237 -18.24 -8.75 -20.93
C LEU A 237 -17.66 -7.61 -20.07
N LEU A 238 -16.62 -6.93 -20.56
CA LEU A 238 -16.07 -5.72 -19.94
C LEU A 238 -17.09 -4.56 -19.93
N LEU A 239 -17.85 -4.36 -21.01
CA LEU A 239 -18.90 -3.33 -21.06
C LEU A 239 -20.03 -3.60 -20.06
N ILE A 240 -20.44 -4.87 -19.88
CA ILE A 240 -21.45 -5.26 -18.89
C ILE A 240 -20.94 -4.98 -17.46
N ILE A 241 -19.69 -5.34 -17.17
CA ILE A 241 -19.06 -5.06 -15.87
C ILE A 241 -19.00 -3.55 -15.63
N LEU A 242 -18.58 -2.76 -16.63
CA LEU A 242 -18.52 -1.31 -16.53
C LEU A 242 -19.90 -0.71 -16.26
N ALA A 243 -20.93 -1.13 -17.01
CA ALA A 243 -22.30 -0.67 -16.81
C ALA A 243 -22.81 -1.00 -15.40
N PHE A 244 -22.52 -2.20 -14.89
CA PHE A 244 -22.87 -2.60 -13.53
C PHE A 244 -22.22 -1.69 -12.46
N VAL A 245 -20.91 -1.40 -12.61
CA VAL A 245 -20.17 -0.51 -11.70
C VAL A 245 -20.77 0.90 -11.70
N VAL A 246 -21.05 1.45 -12.89
CA VAL A 246 -21.65 2.78 -13.05
C VAL A 246 -23.05 2.84 -12.41
N LEU A 247 -23.91 1.86 -12.68
CA LEU A 247 -25.26 1.80 -12.12
C LEU A 247 -25.24 1.68 -10.60
N ARG A 248 -24.36 0.83 -10.04
CA ARG A 248 -24.17 0.70 -8.59
C ARG A 248 -23.67 2.01 -7.97
N GLY A 249 -22.70 2.66 -8.60
CA GLY A 249 -22.19 3.96 -8.18
C GLY A 249 -23.27 5.04 -8.18
N TYR A 250 -24.09 5.09 -9.23
CA TYR A 250 -25.21 6.02 -9.34
C TYR A 250 -26.27 5.81 -8.24
N GLN A 251 -26.66 4.57 -7.97
CA GLN A 251 -27.61 4.26 -6.89
C GLN A 251 -27.07 4.65 -5.51
N ASN A 252 -25.80 4.35 -5.23
CA ASN A 252 -25.17 4.72 -3.97
C ASN A 252 -25.10 6.25 -3.80
N LYS A 253 -24.73 6.97 -4.87
CA LYS A 253 -24.70 8.43 -4.87
C LYS A 253 -26.08 9.04 -4.61
N ARG A 254 -27.14 8.47 -5.20
CA ARG A 254 -28.51 8.92 -4.97
C ARG A 254 -28.95 8.71 -3.52
N LYS A 255 -28.66 7.55 -2.92
CA LYS A 255 -28.95 7.27 -1.50
C LYS A 255 -28.19 8.21 -0.58
N ALA A 256 -26.91 8.44 -0.85
CA ALA A 256 -26.08 9.36 -0.07
C ALA A 256 -26.61 10.80 -0.13
N ASN A 257 -27.03 11.27 -1.30
CA ASN A 257 -27.60 12.61 -1.46
C ASN A 257 -28.93 12.79 -0.70
N LEU A 258 -29.82 11.80 -0.74
CA LEU A 258 -31.08 11.85 0.02
C LEU A 258 -30.83 11.89 1.53
N LEU A 259 -29.89 11.07 2.02
CA LEU A 259 -29.51 11.09 3.43
C LEU A 259 -28.86 12.43 3.82
N LEU A 260 -28.03 13.00 2.94
CA LEU A 260 -27.40 14.29 3.17
C LEU A 260 -28.44 15.42 3.27
N GLU A 261 -29.46 15.39 2.42
CA GLU A 261 -30.57 16.35 2.45
C GLU A 261 -31.36 16.26 3.76
N GLU A 262 -31.65 15.04 4.23
CA GLU A 262 -32.30 14.83 5.53
C GLU A 262 -31.45 15.35 6.70
N ARG A 263 -30.14 15.07 6.68
CA ARG A 263 -29.21 15.58 7.70
C ARG A 263 -29.10 17.10 7.69
N ASN A 264 -29.02 17.71 6.51
CA ASN A 264 -29.00 19.16 6.37
C ASN A 264 -30.29 19.80 6.93
N LYS A 265 -31.44 19.18 6.68
CA LYS A 265 -32.71 19.63 7.26
C LYS A 265 -32.73 19.52 8.79
N GLN A 266 -32.17 18.45 9.36
CA GLN A 266 -32.03 18.31 10.81
C GLN A 266 -31.10 19.39 11.40
N ILE A 267 -29.99 19.68 10.74
CA ILE A 267 -29.05 20.73 11.16
C ILE A 267 -29.72 22.10 11.16
N GLU A 268 -30.48 22.44 10.12
CA GLU A 268 -31.23 23.71 10.05
C GLU A 268 -32.25 23.82 11.19
N LEU A 269 -32.99 22.75 11.50
CA LEU A 269 -33.92 22.73 12.62
C LEU A 269 -33.22 22.91 13.97
N GLN A 270 -32.10 22.21 14.20
CA GLN A 270 -31.32 22.35 15.43
C GLN A 270 -30.72 23.75 15.58
N LYS A 271 -30.26 24.34 14.47
CA LYS A 271 -29.73 25.72 14.45
C LYS A 271 -30.82 26.72 14.83
N ALA A 272 -32.01 26.60 14.23
CA ALA A 272 -33.15 27.46 14.57
C ALA A 272 -33.54 27.32 16.05
N GLU A 273 -33.51 26.11 16.61
CA GLU A 273 -33.79 25.87 18.04
C GLU A 273 -32.72 26.53 18.94
N ILE A 274 -31.44 26.42 18.59
CA ILE A 274 -30.34 27.05 19.33
C ILE A 274 -30.44 28.58 19.26
N GLU A 275 -30.74 29.14 18.09
CA GLU A 275 -30.92 30.59 17.92
C GLU A 275 -32.07 31.10 18.79
N LEU A 276 -33.20 30.38 18.84
CA LEU A 276 -34.32 30.71 19.70
C LEU A 276 -33.94 30.65 21.19
N LYS A 277 -33.29 29.56 21.63
CA LYS A 277 -32.83 29.42 23.03
C LYS A 277 -31.84 30.51 23.43
N ASN A 278 -30.90 30.84 22.55
CA ASN A 278 -29.93 31.91 22.81
C ASN A 278 -30.63 33.27 22.93
N LYS A 279 -31.65 33.53 22.10
CA LYS A 279 -32.46 34.74 22.21
C LYS A 279 -33.18 34.80 23.55
N ASP A 280 -33.83 33.73 23.99
CA ASP A 280 -34.56 33.68 25.27
C ASP A 280 -33.62 33.87 26.48
N ILE A 281 -32.42 33.27 26.44
CA ILE A 281 -31.38 33.47 27.45
C ILE A 281 -30.92 34.93 27.46
N MET A 282 -30.66 35.51 26.28
CA MET A 282 -30.22 36.90 26.14
C MET A 282 -31.27 37.88 26.67
N ASP A 283 -32.55 37.64 26.36
CA ASP A 283 -33.66 38.45 26.86
C ASP A 283 -33.77 38.36 28.39
N SER A 284 -33.56 37.17 28.96
CA SER A 284 -33.55 36.95 30.42
C SER A 284 -32.37 37.67 31.11
N ILE A 285 -31.18 37.63 30.54
CA ILE A 285 -30.00 38.34 31.09
C ILE A 285 -30.18 39.86 30.96
N ASN A 286 -30.74 40.34 29.84
CA ASN A 286 -31.07 41.76 29.69
C ASN A 286 -32.12 42.23 30.71
N TYR A 287 -33.08 41.38 31.05
CA TYR A 287 -34.03 41.66 32.12
C TYR A 287 -33.33 41.73 33.49
N ALA A 288 -32.42 40.79 33.78
CA ALA A 288 -31.58 40.84 34.99
C ALA A 288 -30.76 42.13 35.07
N ARG A 289 -30.20 42.60 33.95
CA ARG A 289 -29.51 43.90 33.88
C ARG A 289 -30.40 45.07 34.26
N ARG A 290 -31.66 45.09 33.79
CA ARG A 290 -32.62 46.15 34.15
C ARG A 290 -32.88 46.17 35.66
N ILE A 291 -33.02 44.99 36.29
CA ILE A 291 -33.18 44.87 37.74
C ILE A 291 -31.93 45.39 38.46
N GLN A 292 -30.74 44.96 38.05
CA GLN A 292 -29.49 45.42 38.64
C GLN A 292 -29.30 46.93 38.52
N GLN A 293 -29.57 47.51 37.35
CA GLN A 293 -29.48 48.96 37.13
C GLN A 293 -30.47 49.74 38.00
N ALA A 294 -31.65 49.18 38.30
CA ALA A 294 -32.63 49.82 39.18
C ALA A 294 -32.19 49.88 40.66
N ILE A 295 -31.21 49.06 41.07
CA ILE A 295 -30.66 49.03 42.42
C ILE A 295 -29.50 50.03 42.58
N LEU A 296 -28.80 50.35 41.49
CA LEU A 296 -27.74 51.36 41.50
C LEU A 296 -28.34 52.76 41.67
N PRO A 297 -27.71 53.65 42.46
CA PRO A 297 -28.23 55.00 42.64
C PRO A 297 -28.16 55.78 41.30
N PRO A 298 -29.23 56.47 40.89
CA PRO A 298 -29.25 57.26 39.67
C PRO A 298 -28.34 58.48 39.79
N SER A 299 -27.75 58.92 38.68
CA SER A 299 -26.77 60.01 38.63
C SER A 299 -27.26 61.31 39.26
N GLU A 300 -28.56 61.60 39.18
CA GLU A 300 -29.17 62.80 39.76
C GLU A 300 -29.12 62.78 41.30
N ILE A 301 -29.29 61.61 41.92
CA ILE A 301 -29.16 61.46 43.38
C ILE A 301 -27.70 61.59 43.78
N ILE A 302 -26.80 60.95 43.04
CA ILE A 302 -25.37 60.99 43.34
C ILE A 302 -24.85 62.43 43.27
N SER A 303 -25.18 63.17 42.20
CA SER A 303 -24.74 64.56 41.99
C SER A 303 -25.20 65.51 43.11
N ARG A 304 -26.33 65.21 43.78
CA ARG A 304 -26.81 65.99 44.93
C ARG A 304 -26.01 65.68 46.21
N ILE A 305 -25.54 64.45 46.36
CA ILE A 305 -24.77 64.01 47.53
C ILE A 305 -23.30 64.40 47.34
N PHE A 306 -22.73 64.11 46.18
CA PHE A 306 -21.36 64.44 45.77
C PHE A 306 -21.41 65.26 44.48
N PRO A 307 -21.25 66.59 44.55
CA PRO A 307 -21.27 67.43 43.34
C PRO A 307 -20.11 67.14 42.38
N ASP A 308 -18.91 66.93 42.92
CA ASP A 308 -17.71 66.64 42.14
C ASP A 308 -17.34 65.16 42.31
N TYR A 309 -17.78 64.33 41.37
CA TYR A 309 -17.52 62.89 41.41
C TYR A 309 -17.39 62.31 40.00
N PHE A 310 -16.84 61.10 39.92
CA PHE A 310 -17.04 60.23 38.77
C PHE A 310 -17.21 58.78 39.19
N ILE A 311 -17.89 58.01 38.33
CA ILE A 311 -17.96 56.55 38.42
C ILE A 311 -17.66 55.98 37.04
N LEU A 312 -16.59 55.19 36.97
CA LEU A 312 -16.29 54.30 35.85
C LEU A 312 -16.82 52.92 36.22
N PHE A 313 -17.89 52.49 35.55
CA PHE A 313 -18.52 51.20 35.78
C PHE A 313 -18.61 50.44 34.46
N LYS A 314 -17.85 49.36 34.35
CA LYS A 314 -17.77 48.51 33.15
C LYS A 314 -17.96 47.05 33.58
N PRO A 315 -19.18 46.52 33.50
CA PRO A 315 -19.42 45.09 33.64
C PRO A 315 -18.59 44.31 32.59
N LYS A 316 -18.06 43.14 32.98
CA LYS A 316 -17.39 42.19 32.09
C LYS A 316 -18.38 41.56 31.10
N ASP A 317 -19.51 41.13 31.64
CA ASP A 317 -20.63 40.56 30.89
C ASP A 317 -21.78 41.61 30.80
N ILE A 318 -23.02 41.18 30.52
CA ILE A 318 -24.17 42.08 30.47
C ILE A 318 -24.56 42.61 31.86
N VAL A 319 -24.22 41.85 32.91
CA VAL A 319 -24.45 42.15 34.32
C VAL A 319 -23.16 41.95 35.11
N SER A 320 -23.05 42.64 36.25
CA SER A 320 -21.80 42.77 37.01
C SER A 320 -21.89 42.11 38.39
N GLY A 321 -20.82 41.51 38.89
CA GLY A 321 -20.63 41.24 40.33
C GLY A 321 -20.40 42.52 41.12
N ASP A 322 -19.64 43.45 40.54
CA ASP A 322 -19.36 44.74 41.15
C ASP A 322 -20.60 45.63 41.19
N PHE A 323 -20.71 46.43 42.24
CA PHE A 323 -21.65 47.53 42.29
C PHE A 323 -21.10 48.70 43.11
N TYR A 324 -21.76 49.84 42.98
CA TYR A 324 -21.52 51.00 43.81
C TYR A 324 -22.79 51.37 44.55
N TRP A 325 -22.64 51.92 45.75
CA TRP A 325 -23.75 52.33 46.58
C TRP A 325 -23.42 53.65 47.28
N ILE A 326 -24.39 54.55 47.29
CA ILE A 326 -24.25 55.93 47.78
C ILE A 326 -25.54 56.32 48.48
N GLU A 327 -25.42 56.90 49.67
CA GLU A 327 -26.57 57.31 50.48
C GLU A 327 -26.22 58.54 51.32
N LYS A 328 -27.23 59.32 51.71
CA LYS A 328 -27.06 60.45 52.63
C LYS A 328 -27.96 60.27 53.84
N LYS A 329 -27.38 60.19 55.03
CA LYS A 329 -28.12 60.11 56.30
C LYS A 329 -27.78 61.33 57.15
N LYS A 330 -28.74 62.26 57.29
CA LYS A 330 -28.51 63.58 57.91
C LYS A 330 -27.34 64.29 57.22
N GLU A 331 -26.34 64.76 57.97
CA GLU A 331 -25.16 65.45 57.44
C GLU A 331 -24.02 64.52 57.01
N ARG A 332 -24.25 63.20 57.05
CA ARG A 332 -23.25 62.21 56.67
C ARG A 332 -23.53 61.66 55.29
N ARG A 333 -22.51 61.71 54.43
CA ARG A 333 -22.53 61.19 53.07
C ARG A 333 -21.75 59.90 53.02
N LEU A 334 -22.35 58.84 52.49
CA LEU A 334 -21.75 57.51 52.44
C LEU A 334 -21.52 57.12 50.98
N ALA A 335 -20.39 56.48 50.72
CA ALA A 335 -20.07 55.93 49.42
C ALA A 335 -19.31 54.61 49.57
N THR A 336 -19.64 53.63 48.73
CA THR A 336 -18.92 52.38 48.66
C THR A 336 -18.81 51.85 47.25
N VAL A 337 -17.69 51.18 46.98
CA VAL A 337 -17.53 50.26 45.86
C VAL A 337 -17.36 48.87 46.44
N VAL A 338 -18.11 47.93 45.86
CA VAL A 338 -18.22 46.54 46.31
C VAL A 338 -17.91 45.64 45.13
N ASP A 339 -17.06 44.65 45.39
CA ASP A 339 -16.58 43.64 44.46
C ASP A 339 -17.08 42.28 44.98
N CYS A 340 -17.96 41.64 44.23
CA CYS A 340 -18.62 40.41 44.68
C CYS A 340 -17.92 39.18 44.11
N THR A 341 -17.99 38.06 44.83
CA THR A 341 -17.46 36.79 44.31
C THR A 341 -18.18 36.39 43.01
N GLY A 342 -17.40 36.28 41.93
CA GLY A 342 -17.86 35.89 40.61
C GLY A 342 -18.43 37.05 39.78
N HIS A 343 -18.49 36.85 38.47
CA HIS A 343 -19.01 37.82 37.50
C HIS A 343 -20.25 37.27 36.77
N GLY A 344 -20.87 38.07 35.92
CA GLY A 344 -22.06 37.66 35.16
C GLY A 344 -23.26 37.41 36.09
N VAL A 345 -24.14 36.47 35.73
CA VAL A 345 -25.43 36.28 36.42
C VAL A 345 -25.27 35.95 37.92
N PRO A 346 -24.38 35.03 38.36
CA PRO A 346 -24.18 34.76 39.79
C PRO A 346 -23.67 35.98 40.56
N GLY A 347 -22.68 36.70 40.02
CA GLY A 347 -22.18 37.95 40.61
C GLY A 347 -23.29 39.00 40.73
N ALA A 348 -24.14 39.13 39.72
CA ALA A 348 -25.26 40.04 39.75
C ALA A 348 -26.23 39.76 40.90
N PHE A 349 -26.54 38.50 41.21
CA PHE A 349 -27.34 38.17 42.40
C PHE A 349 -26.65 38.59 43.70
N MET A 350 -25.34 38.40 43.81
CA MET A 350 -24.56 38.87 44.97
C MET A 350 -24.61 40.39 45.11
N SER A 351 -24.55 41.14 44.01
CA SER A 351 -24.68 42.60 44.03
C SER A 351 -26.03 43.06 44.60
N ILE A 352 -27.12 42.36 44.24
CA ILE A 352 -28.48 42.64 44.75
C ILE A 352 -28.57 42.35 46.24
N ILE A 353 -28.01 41.21 46.70
CA ILE A 353 -27.98 40.82 48.11
C ILE A 353 -27.16 41.83 48.92
N GLY A 354 -26.00 42.24 48.41
CA GLY A 354 -25.13 43.24 49.05
C GLY A 354 -25.79 44.61 49.18
N ALA A 355 -26.35 45.14 48.09
CA ALA A 355 -27.04 46.42 48.09
C ALA A 355 -28.27 46.44 49.02
N ASN A 356 -29.07 45.37 49.02
CA ASN A 356 -30.20 45.27 49.95
C ASN A 356 -29.76 45.14 51.41
N SER A 357 -28.66 44.45 51.67
CA SER A 357 -28.09 44.33 53.02
C SER A 357 -27.57 45.67 53.53
N LEU A 358 -26.94 46.48 52.66
CA LEU A 358 -26.55 47.86 52.96
C LEU A 358 -27.77 48.74 53.27
N ASN A 359 -28.80 48.71 52.40
CA ASN A 359 -30.04 49.46 52.60
C ASN A 359 -30.75 49.09 53.91
N LYS A 360 -30.80 47.79 54.25
CA LYS A 360 -31.39 47.32 55.50
C LYS A 360 -30.59 47.80 56.72
N THR A 361 -29.26 47.73 56.64
CA THR A 361 -28.35 48.12 57.72
C THR A 361 -28.40 49.63 57.96
N ILE A 362 -28.33 50.44 56.91
CA ILE A 362 -28.26 51.90 57.07
C ILE A 362 -29.57 52.50 57.59
N ASN A 363 -30.70 51.83 57.42
CA ASN A 363 -31.98 52.31 57.94
C ASN A 363 -32.14 52.11 59.46
N ASP A 364 -31.33 51.23 60.06
CA ASP A 364 -31.30 51.06 61.51
C ASP A 364 -30.53 52.22 62.18
N LEU A 365 -31.11 52.79 63.24
CA LEU A 365 -30.56 53.95 63.96
C LEU A 365 -29.35 53.58 64.85
N ARG A 366 -28.96 52.31 64.94
CA ARG A 366 -27.87 51.84 65.80
C ARG A 366 -26.48 51.92 65.15
N PHE A 367 -26.40 52.00 63.83
CA PHE A 367 -25.11 51.97 63.12
C PHE A 367 -24.64 53.39 62.78
N TYR A 368 -23.56 53.81 63.43
CA TYR A 368 -22.99 55.15 63.30
C TYR A 368 -21.60 55.18 62.66
N HIS A 369 -20.91 54.03 62.55
CA HIS A 369 -19.54 53.95 62.03
C HIS A 369 -19.44 52.91 60.89
N PRO A 370 -18.57 53.11 59.88
CA PRO A 370 -18.43 52.19 58.74
C PRO A 370 -18.14 50.74 59.12
N GLY A 371 -17.30 50.49 60.12
CA GLY A 371 -16.95 49.15 60.59
C GLY A 371 -18.15 48.41 61.18
N ASP A 372 -19.04 49.10 61.88
CA ASP A 372 -20.27 48.51 62.42
C ASP A 372 -21.23 48.12 61.29
N ILE A 373 -21.30 48.95 60.24
CA ILE A 373 -22.08 48.68 59.03
C ILE A 373 -21.54 47.43 58.34
N LEU A 374 -20.22 47.34 58.11
CA LEU A 374 -19.60 46.17 57.48
C LEU A 374 -19.81 44.89 58.31
N ASN A 375 -19.71 44.96 59.64
CA ASN A 375 -20.00 43.82 60.52
C ASN A 375 -21.44 43.33 60.34
N GLN A 376 -22.41 44.24 60.34
CA GLN A 376 -23.82 43.88 60.19
C GLN A 376 -24.16 43.37 58.79
N VAL A 377 -23.62 43.99 57.75
CA VAL A 377 -23.78 43.51 56.36
C VAL A 377 -23.19 42.11 56.21
N SER A 378 -22.02 41.85 56.79
CA SER A 378 -21.37 40.52 56.76
C SER A 378 -22.25 39.44 57.41
N ILE A 379 -22.89 39.75 58.55
CA ILE A 379 -23.85 38.85 59.21
C ILE A 379 -25.08 38.62 58.33
N LEU A 380 -25.67 39.68 57.76
CA LEU A 380 -26.86 39.57 56.91
C LEU A 380 -26.60 38.74 55.66
N VAL A 381 -25.46 38.97 54.98
CA VAL A 381 -25.07 38.22 53.78
C VAL A 381 -24.88 36.74 54.12
N GLU A 382 -24.18 36.41 55.20
CA GLU A 382 -23.99 35.03 55.66
C GLU A 382 -25.33 34.35 56.00
N GLU A 383 -26.27 35.08 56.60
CA GLU A 383 -27.61 34.58 56.93
C GLU A 383 -28.47 34.34 55.68
N ILE A 384 -28.49 35.29 54.75
CA ILE A 384 -29.25 35.18 53.49
C ILE A 384 -28.75 33.99 52.66
N LEU A 385 -27.43 33.77 52.63
CA LEU A 385 -26.80 32.68 51.88
C LEU A 385 -26.77 31.34 52.65
N HIS A 386 -27.31 31.30 53.87
CA HIS A 386 -27.32 30.12 54.74
C HIS A 386 -25.93 29.47 54.91
N GLN A 387 -24.88 30.30 55.00
CA GLN A 387 -23.50 29.81 55.06
C GLN A 387 -23.04 29.39 56.47
N LYS A 388 -23.94 29.39 57.47
CA LYS A 388 -23.65 28.90 58.82
C LYS A 388 -23.50 27.36 58.82
N GLY A 389 -22.29 26.85 58.61
CA GLY A 389 -21.95 25.40 58.67
C GLY A 389 -20.82 24.95 57.74
N LYS A 390 -20.57 23.63 57.63
CA LYS A 390 -19.61 23.01 56.68
C LYS A 390 -20.16 22.97 55.24
N THR A 391 -20.60 24.11 54.70
CA THR A 391 -20.91 24.20 53.28
C THR A 391 -19.65 24.56 52.50
N ASN A 392 -19.50 24.03 51.28
CA ASN A 392 -18.31 24.26 50.43
C ASN A 392 -18.37 25.61 49.66
N ILE A 393 -19.45 26.38 49.80
CA ILE A 393 -19.67 27.63 49.07
C ILE A 393 -19.41 28.81 50.02
N ARG A 394 -18.37 29.60 49.73
CA ARG A 394 -17.97 30.78 50.51
C ARG A 394 -18.06 32.04 49.65
N ASP A 395 -19.22 32.25 49.03
CA ASP A 395 -19.48 33.48 48.28
C ASP A 395 -19.54 34.65 49.25
N GLY A 396 -18.84 35.73 48.91
CA GLY A 396 -18.77 36.92 49.72
C GLY A 396 -18.55 38.16 48.85
N MET A 397 -18.14 39.24 49.48
CA MET A 397 -17.81 40.48 48.78
C MET A 397 -16.69 41.25 49.47
N ASP A 398 -15.88 41.90 48.67
CA ASP A 398 -14.89 42.87 49.11
C ASP A 398 -15.50 44.26 48.98
N MET A 399 -15.23 45.12 49.96
CA MET A 399 -15.99 46.36 50.14
C MET A 399 -15.08 47.46 50.66
N SER A 400 -15.24 48.67 50.13
CA SER A 400 -14.60 49.86 50.68
C SER A 400 -15.67 50.88 51.01
N LEU A 401 -15.91 51.18 52.29
CA LEU A 401 -16.96 52.10 52.72
C LEU A 401 -16.35 53.35 53.37
N ILE A 402 -16.65 54.51 52.80
CA ILE A 402 -16.30 55.81 53.37
C ILE A 402 -17.56 56.54 53.82
N MET A 403 -17.47 57.19 54.98
CA MET A 403 -18.48 58.06 55.54
C MET A 403 -17.87 59.44 55.80
N LEU A 404 -18.47 60.47 55.24
CA LEU A 404 -17.99 61.84 55.27
C LEU A 404 -18.95 62.70 56.08
N ASP A 405 -18.46 63.26 57.20
CA ASP A 405 -19.18 64.23 58.03
C ASP A 405 -18.74 65.64 57.62
N THR A 406 -19.60 66.33 56.87
CA THR A 406 -19.24 67.62 56.29
C THR A 406 -19.31 68.80 57.27
N GLU A 407 -19.97 68.64 58.43
CA GLU A 407 -19.96 69.68 59.46
C GLU A 407 -18.67 69.62 60.28
N LYS A 408 -18.22 68.41 60.62
CA LYS A 408 -17.03 68.19 61.45
C LYS A 408 -15.73 68.14 60.66
N GLN A 409 -15.82 68.07 59.34
CA GLN A 409 -14.69 67.84 58.44
C GLN A 409 -13.91 66.56 58.79
N ILE A 410 -14.64 65.50 59.15
CA ILE A 410 -14.09 64.20 59.53
C ILE A 410 -14.58 63.17 58.52
N ALA A 411 -13.67 62.29 58.12
CA ALA A 411 -13.97 61.10 57.35
C ALA A 411 -13.71 59.86 58.20
N GLU A 412 -14.58 58.88 58.06
CA GLU A 412 -14.41 57.54 58.60
C GLU A 412 -14.38 56.53 57.45
N PHE A 413 -13.49 55.56 57.53
CA PHE A 413 -13.35 54.49 56.54
C PHE A 413 -13.29 53.12 57.23
N SER A 414 -13.92 52.14 56.61
CA SER A 414 -13.69 50.73 56.89
C SER A 414 -13.77 49.93 55.61
N GLY A 415 -13.00 48.85 55.50
CA GLY A 415 -12.92 48.04 54.29
C GLY A 415 -12.74 46.56 54.57
N ALA A 416 -13.34 45.74 53.72
CA ALA A 416 -13.17 44.31 53.61
C ALA A 416 -12.30 44.03 52.38
N ASN A 417 -11.04 43.63 52.61
CA ASN A 417 -9.96 43.45 51.63
C ASN A 417 -9.56 44.69 50.81
N ASN A 418 -10.53 45.47 50.33
CA ASN A 418 -10.33 46.63 49.47
C ASN A 418 -9.88 47.88 50.25
N PRO A 419 -8.86 48.61 49.77
CA PRO A 419 -8.36 49.81 50.42
C PRO A 419 -9.09 51.08 49.96
N LEU A 420 -8.91 52.15 50.71
CA LEU A 420 -9.21 53.52 50.30
C LEU A 420 -7.92 54.23 49.87
N TYR A 421 -7.93 54.86 48.69
CA TYR A 421 -6.86 55.75 48.27
C TYR A 421 -7.28 57.20 48.45
N ILE A 422 -6.38 58.00 49.06
CA ILE A 422 -6.59 59.41 49.35
C ILE A 422 -5.47 60.20 48.71
N ILE A 423 -5.80 61.22 47.93
CA ILE A 423 -4.83 62.15 47.37
C ILE A 423 -4.97 63.48 48.08
N ARG A 424 -3.86 63.97 48.63
CA ARG A 424 -3.79 65.22 49.40
C ARG A 424 -2.59 66.05 48.98
N LYS A 425 -2.73 67.38 48.99
CA LYS A 425 -1.65 68.31 48.65
C LYS A 425 -0.46 68.17 49.60
N LYS A 426 0.76 68.29 49.07
CA LYS A 426 1.99 68.29 49.87
C LYS A 426 1.98 69.40 50.93
N GLY A 427 2.59 69.11 52.08
CA GLY A 427 2.63 70.00 53.25
C GLY A 427 1.58 69.69 54.31
N HIS A 428 0.52 68.94 53.98
CA HIS A 428 -0.50 68.52 54.95
C HIS A 428 -0.25 67.06 55.38
N LYS A 429 -0.13 66.84 56.69
CA LYS A 429 0.03 65.50 57.26
C LYS A 429 -1.28 64.72 57.20
N MET A 430 -1.19 63.40 57.09
CA MET A 430 -2.32 62.48 57.22
C MET A 430 -2.23 61.81 58.59
N ILE A 431 -3.20 62.06 59.47
CA ILE A 431 -3.29 61.42 60.78
C ILE A 431 -4.52 60.52 60.78
N VAL A 432 -4.30 59.22 60.95
CA VAL A 432 -5.36 58.21 61.02
C VAL A 432 -5.33 57.59 62.40
N ASN A 433 -6.44 57.66 63.15
CA ASN A 433 -6.55 57.13 64.52
C ASN A 433 -5.38 57.60 65.44
N GLY A 434 -5.02 58.88 65.35
CA GLY A 434 -3.95 59.48 66.15
C GLY A 434 -2.52 59.15 65.72
N LYS A 435 -2.31 58.41 64.62
CA LYS A 435 -0.98 58.07 64.09
C LYS A 435 -0.73 58.71 62.73
N GLU A 436 0.47 59.25 62.52
CA GLU A 436 0.89 59.78 61.22
C GLU A 436 1.01 58.64 60.19
N LYS A 437 0.35 58.81 59.05
CA LYS A 437 0.35 57.89 57.92
C LYS A 437 1.26 58.45 56.85
N LEU A 438 2.26 57.66 56.44
CA LEU A 438 3.18 58.04 55.35
C LEU A 438 2.52 57.81 53.98
N PRO A 439 2.85 58.64 52.97
CA PRO A 439 2.39 58.43 51.60
C PRO A 439 3.00 57.15 51.01
N VAL A 440 2.23 56.47 50.16
CA VAL A 440 2.70 55.28 49.43
C VAL A 440 3.36 55.64 48.11
N ILE A 441 2.93 56.73 47.46
CA ILE A 441 3.57 57.36 46.31
C ILE A 441 3.33 58.87 46.38
N GLU A 442 4.19 59.65 45.72
CA GLU A 442 4.12 61.11 45.69
C GLU A 442 4.53 61.65 44.32
N ASN A 443 4.06 62.86 43.98
CA ASN A 443 4.52 63.64 42.84
C ASN A 443 5.02 65.02 43.32
N GLU A 444 5.22 65.98 42.41
CA GLU A 444 5.74 67.31 42.78
C GLU A 444 4.80 68.09 43.72
N THR A 445 3.49 67.84 43.69
CA THR A 445 2.48 68.70 44.33
C THR A 445 1.58 67.97 45.33
N HIS A 446 1.43 66.65 45.22
CA HIS A 446 0.47 65.83 45.95
C HIS A 446 1.08 64.50 46.42
N ASN A 447 0.46 63.96 47.48
CA ASN A 447 0.77 62.71 48.14
C ASN A 447 -0.43 61.76 48.01
N LEU A 448 -0.20 60.50 47.66
CA LEU A 448 -1.21 59.44 47.72
C LEU A 448 -1.01 58.61 48.99
N PHE A 449 -2.06 58.50 49.79
CA PHE A 449 -2.13 57.68 50.99
C PHE A 449 -3.04 56.48 50.74
N GLU A 450 -2.71 55.35 51.36
CA GLU A 450 -3.49 54.12 51.29
C GLU A 450 -3.90 53.68 52.70
N ILE A 451 -5.20 53.64 52.95
CA ILE A 451 -5.77 53.02 54.15
C ILE A 451 -6.27 51.64 53.75
N LYS A 452 -5.67 50.59 54.32
CA LYS A 452 -6.00 49.21 53.98
C LYS A 452 -7.24 48.77 54.73
N GLY A 453 -8.10 47.99 54.07
CA GLY A 453 -9.16 47.24 54.74
C GLY A 453 -8.60 46.07 55.56
N ASP A 454 -9.46 45.50 56.39
CA ASP A 454 -9.16 44.26 57.10
C ASP A 454 -9.11 43.11 56.10
N LYS A 455 -8.19 42.15 56.31
CA LYS A 455 -7.99 41.01 55.41
C LYS A 455 -9.04 39.92 55.62
N GLN A 456 -10.29 40.28 55.44
CA GLN A 456 -11.44 39.39 55.50
C GLN A 456 -12.54 39.93 54.57
N PRO A 457 -13.30 39.05 53.90
CA PRO A 457 -14.43 39.47 53.09
C PRO A 457 -15.67 39.75 53.97
N ILE A 458 -16.67 40.39 53.37
CA ILE A 458 -18.04 40.38 53.87
C ILE A 458 -18.68 39.04 53.51
N GLY A 459 -19.32 38.39 54.49
CA GLY A 459 -19.90 37.04 54.36
C GLY A 459 -19.21 36.01 55.26
N ALA A 460 -19.19 34.75 54.84
CA ALA A 460 -18.65 33.64 55.63
C ALA A 460 -17.12 33.68 55.77
N VAL A 461 -16.64 33.65 57.02
CA VAL A 461 -15.22 33.55 57.38
C VAL A 461 -15.07 32.72 58.66
N GLU A 462 -14.07 31.84 58.73
CA GLU A 462 -13.90 30.91 59.86
C GLU A 462 -13.60 31.62 61.19
N ASN A 463 -12.81 32.70 61.15
CA ASN A 463 -12.41 33.48 62.32
C ASN A 463 -12.78 34.95 62.12
N ARG A 464 -14.08 35.26 62.16
CA ARG A 464 -14.59 36.63 61.97
C ARG A 464 -13.99 37.57 63.00
N GLN A 465 -13.33 38.63 62.53
CA GLN A 465 -12.91 39.76 63.34
C GLN A 465 -13.84 40.95 63.10
N SER A 466 -13.92 41.87 64.06
CA SER A 466 -14.66 43.11 63.85
C SER A 466 -13.90 44.01 62.89
N PHE A 467 -14.60 44.61 61.92
CA PHE A 467 -13.98 45.56 61.00
C PHE A 467 -13.50 46.83 61.70
N THR A 468 -12.30 47.28 61.34
CA THR A 468 -11.61 48.43 61.91
C THR A 468 -12.18 49.74 61.38
N ASN A 469 -12.45 50.70 62.27
CA ASN A 469 -12.79 52.07 61.89
C ASN A 469 -11.53 52.94 61.80
N HIS A 470 -11.34 53.59 60.67
CA HIS A 470 -10.26 54.54 60.43
C HIS A 470 -10.81 55.96 60.36
N VAL A 471 -10.47 56.79 61.34
CA VAL A 471 -10.93 58.18 61.46
C VAL A 471 -9.78 59.12 61.11
N PHE A 472 -10.04 60.08 60.22
CA PHE A 472 -9.07 61.10 59.80
C PHE A 472 -9.77 62.41 59.43
N THR A 473 -9.05 63.53 59.52
CA THR A 473 -9.56 64.86 59.14
C THR A 473 -9.51 65.03 57.63
N ILE A 474 -10.49 65.73 57.08
CA ILE A 474 -10.59 66.06 55.65
C ILE A 474 -9.95 67.43 55.42
N GLU A 475 -9.02 67.51 54.49
CA GLU A 475 -8.41 68.76 54.07
C GLU A 475 -9.05 69.26 52.78
N LYS A 476 -9.06 70.59 52.59
CA LYS A 476 -9.58 71.19 51.37
C LYS A 476 -8.76 70.73 50.16
N GLY A 477 -9.43 70.14 49.18
CA GLY A 477 -8.82 69.61 47.95
C GLY A 477 -8.47 68.13 48.00
N ASP A 478 -8.76 67.43 49.11
CA ASP A 478 -8.64 65.98 49.16
C ASP A 478 -9.51 65.29 48.09
N ARG A 479 -8.98 64.20 47.54
CA ARG A 479 -9.71 63.30 46.63
C ARG A 479 -9.69 61.87 47.14
N PHE A 480 -10.83 61.20 47.04
CA PHE A 480 -11.04 59.84 47.51
C PHE A 480 -11.30 58.91 46.34
N TYR A 481 -10.66 57.75 46.34
CA TYR A 481 -10.86 56.72 45.32
C TYR A 481 -11.19 55.39 45.96
N LEU A 482 -12.33 54.84 45.54
CA LEU A 482 -12.84 53.51 45.90
C LEU A 482 -12.94 52.69 44.61
N PHE A 483 -12.57 51.42 44.64
CA PHE A 483 -12.52 50.61 43.42
C PHE A 483 -12.60 49.11 43.71
N SER A 484 -12.95 48.33 42.69
CA SER A 484 -12.80 46.88 42.62
C SER A 484 -11.47 46.47 41.97
N ASP A 485 -11.12 45.19 42.00
CA ASP A 485 -9.82 44.73 41.53
C ASP A 485 -9.64 44.78 40.00
N GLY A 486 -10.73 44.74 39.23
CA GLY A 486 -10.69 44.50 37.79
C GLY A 486 -9.88 45.52 36.99
N TYR A 487 -9.83 46.78 37.40
CA TYR A 487 -9.01 47.80 36.72
C TYR A 487 -7.51 47.46 36.84
N ALA A 488 -7.06 47.09 38.04
CA ALA A 488 -5.67 46.76 38.30
C ALA A 488 -5.30 45.39 37.76
N ASP A 489 -6.26 44.47 37.71
CA ASP A 489 -6.00 43.09 37.30
C ASP A 489 -6.05 42.87 35.79
N GLN A 490 -6.62 43.80 35.02
CA GLN A 490 -6.72 43.72 33.56
C GLN A 490 -5.38 43.41 32.87
N PHE A 491 -5.39 42.37 32.03
CA PHE A 491 -4.27 42.00 31.16
C PHE A 491 -4.19 42.92 29.94
N GLY A 492 -2.98 43.37 29.63
CA GLY A 492 -2.77 44.32 28.56
C GLY A 492 -1.34 44.79 28.36
N GLY A 493 -1.21 45.84 27.56
CA GLY A 493 0.04 46.50 27.21
C GLY A 493 0.97 45.65 26.33
N PRO A 494 2.15 46.19 25.98
CA PRO A 494 3.07 45.56 25.00
C PRO A 494 3.59 44.18 25.39
N LYS A 495 3.53 43.82 26.67
CA LYS A 495 4.01 42.53 27.22
C LYS A 495 2.88 41.61 27.68
N ASN A 496 1.62 41.99 27.43
CA ASN A 496 0.42 41.27 27.86
C ASN A 496 0.45 40.83 29.33
N LYS A 497 0.56 41.79 30.26
CA LYS A 497 0.62 41.54 31.71
C LYS A 497 -0.52 42.27 32.42
N LYS A 498 -0.85 41.85 33.66
CA LYS A 498 -1.72 42.62 34.55
C LYS A 498 -1.16 44.03 34.76
N LEU A 499 -2.02 45.05 34.80
CA LEU A 499 -1.64 46.44 35.07
C LEU A 499 -0.99 46.60 36.45
N LYS A 500 -1.53 45.90 37.44
CA LYS A 500 -1.20 45.94 38.88
C LYS A 500 -1.49 47.28 39.55
N TYR A 501 -1.57 47.24 40.87
CA TYR A 501 -1.90 48.38 41.73
C TYR A 501 -0.89 49.53 41.70
N LYS A 502 0.42 49.28 41.47
CA LYS A 502 1.42 50.36 41.48
C LYS A 502 1.24 51.33 40.30
N PRO A 503 1.14 50.86 39.03
CA PRO A 503 0.76 51.73 37.92
C PRO A 503 -0.61 52.38 38.10
N PHE A 504 -1.60 51.65 38.62
CA PHE A 504 -2.92 52.21 38.88
C PHE A 504 -2.89 53.41 39.84
N LYS A 505 -2.17 53.29 40.98
CA LYS A 505 -1.93 54.41 41.91
C LYS A 505 -1.29 55.62 41.20
N GLN A 506 -0.31 55.38 40.34
CA GLN A 506 0.36 56.45 39.60
C GLN A 506 -0.59 57.18 38.65
N ILE A 507 -1.47 56.44 37.96
CA ILE A 507 -2.48 57.01 37.08
C ILE A 507 -3.42 57.91 37.89
N LEU A 508 -3.97 57.40 39.01
CA LEU A 508 -4.85 58.17 39.88
C LEU A 508 -4.17 59.43 40.43
N LEU A 509 -2.90 59.34 40.79
CA LEU A 509 -2.10 60.47 41.25
C LEU A 509 -1.93 61.55 40.16
N ASN A 510 -1.71 61.15 38.91
CA ASN A 510 -1.51 62.09 37.81
C ASN A 510 -2.83 62.79 37.39
N ILE A 511 -3.93 62.05 37.29
CA ILE A 511 -5.24 62.62 36.92
C ILE A 511 -5.86 63.46 38.03
N SER A 512 -5.41 63.29 39.28
CA SER A 512 -5.89 64.11 40.41
C SER A 512 -5.62 65.62 40.26
N LEU A 513 -4.82 66.03 39.28
CA LEU A 513 -4.55 67.44 38.96
C LEU A 513 -5.58 68.05 37.99
N GLN A 514 -6.36 67.20 37.30
CA GLN A 514 -7.32 67.58 36.28
C GLN A 514 -8.75 67.73 36.85
N ASN A 515 -9.68 68.20 36.02
CA ASN A 515 -11.10 68.23 36.36
C ASN A 515 -11.60 66.79 36.60
N ILE A 516 -12.41 66.58 37.64
CA ILE A 516 -12.89 65.25 38.00
C ILE A 516 -13.74 64.60 36.89
N GLU A 517 -14.44 65.37 36.08
CA GLU A 517 -15.20 64.85 34.93
C GLU A 517 -14.26 64.29 33.84
N GLU A 518 -13.11 64.92 33.63
CA GLU A 518 -12.09 64.48 32.67
C GLU A 518 -11.42 63.17 33.13
N ASN A 519 -11.31 62.96 34.45
CA ASN A 519 -10.70 61.76 35.03
C ASN A 519 -11.39 60.47 34.59
N LYS A 520 -12.72 60.47 34.49
CA LYS A 520 -13.47 59.30 34.01
C LYS A 520 -13.09 58.94 32.58
N THR A 521 -13.12 59.95 31.70
CA THR A 521 -12.81 59.79 30.28
C THR A 521 -11.37 59.34 30.08
N PHE A 522 -10.44 59.89 30.86
CA PHE A 522 -9.04 59.47 30.83
C PHE A 522 -8.88 58.01 31.28
N LEU A 523 -9.48 57.62 32.41
CA LEU A 523 -9.40 56.25 32.92
C LEU A 523 -10.01 55.25 31.94
N ASP A 524 -11.16 55.57 31.36
CA ASP A 524 -11.80 54.70 30.37
C ASP A 524 -10.92 54.52 29.14
N LYS A 525 -10.38 55.61 28.60
CA LYS A 525 -9.46 55.58 27.45
C LYS A 525 -8.19 54.78 27.76
N TYR A 526 -7.56 55.04 28.90
CA TYR A 526 -6.35 54.31 29.31
C TYR A 526 -6.65 52.81 29.47
N PHE A 527 -7.79 52.46 30.06
CA PHE A 527 -8.21 51.07 30.22
C PHE A 527 -8.37 50.35 28.88
N GLU A 528 -9.07 50.98 27.91
CA GLU A 528 -9.24 50.42 26.56
C GLU A 528 -7.90 50.30 25.82
N GLU A 529 -7.02 51.29 25.92
CA GLU A 529 -5.68 51.25 25.32
C GLU A 529 -4.79 50.16 25.95
N TRP A 530 -4.86 50.01 27.29
CA TRP A 530 -4.14 48.96 27.99
C TRP A 530 -4.66 47.58 27.58
N LYS A 531 -5.98 47.36 27.65
CA LYS A 531 -6.64 46.11 27.30
C LYS A 531 -6.36 45.71 25.83
N GLY A 532 -6.39 46.68 24.90
CA GLY A 532 -6.17 46.43 23.48
C GLY A 532 -7.18 45.43 22.91
N GLN A 533 -6.68 44.34 22.31
CA GLN A 533 -7.50 43.26 21.75
C GLN A 533 -7.86 42.17 22.77
N ASN A 534 -7.38 42.28 24.02
CA ASN A 534 -7.74 41.31 25.05
C ASN A 534 -9.21 41.47 25.47
N SER A 535 -9.82 40.39 25.92
CA SER A 535 -11.09 40.47 26.62
C SER A 535 -10.92 41.15 27.98
N GLN A 536 -12.00 41.79 28.45
CA GLN A 536 -12.08 42.23 29.82
C GLN A 536 -12.13 40.99 30.73
N ILE A 537 -11.28 40.94 31.75
CA ILE A 537 -11.12 39.71 32.55
C ILE A 537 -12.05 39.66 33.76
N ASP A 538 -12.44 40.82 34.28
CA ASP A 538 -13.29 40.98 35.46
C ASP A 538 -14.16 42.24 35.37
N ASP A 539 -15.15 42.36 36.24
CA ASP A 539 -15.94 43.58 36.39
C ASP A 539 -15.04 44.75 36.85
N VAL A 540 -15.35 45.97 36.40
CA VAL A 540 -14.55 47.16 36.72
C VAL A 540 -15.44 48.24 37.30
N CYS A 541 -15.16 48.62 38.54
CA CYS A 541 -15.79 49.75 39.21
C CYS A 541 -14.72 50.64 39.83
N VAL A 542 -14.67 51.92 39.42
CA VAL A 542 -13.80 52.95 40.02
C VAL A 542 -14.62 54.19 40.29
N MET A 543 -14.72 54.56 41.56
CA MET A 543 -15.37 55.78 42.02
C MET A 543 -14.32 56.77 42.49
N GLY A 544 -14.37 57.99 41.95
CA GLY A 544 -13.61 59.13 42.44
C GLY A 544 -14.55 60.18 43.03
N ILE A 545 -14.22 60.70 44.21
CA ILE A 545 -14.95 61.79 44.85
C ILE A 545 -13.96 62.93 45.10
N ALA A 546 -14.28 64.12 44.61
CA ALA A 546 -13.58 65.36 44.91
C ALA A 546 -14.52 66.36 45.59
N LYS A 547 -13.94 67.46 46.08
CA LYS A 547 -14.62 68.64 46.62
C LYS A 547 -15.82 68.31 47.53
N ILE A 548 -15.50 68.03 48.78
CA ILE A 548 -16.47 67.74 49.82
C ILE A 548 -17.12 69.03 50.40
N PHE A 549 -16.42 70.17 50.29
CA PHE A 549 -16.79 71.48 50.84
C PHE A 549 -16.78 72.59 49.79
#